data_AF-A0A1L9VDB6-F1
#
_entry.id   AF-A0A1L9VDB6-F1
#
_cell.length_a   1.000
_cell.length_b   1.000
_cell.length_c   1.000
_cell.angle_alpha   90.00
_cell.angle_beta   90.00
_cell.angle_gamma   90.00
#
_symmetry.space_group_name_H-M   'P 1'
#
loop_
_entity.id
_entity.type
_entity.pdbx_description
1 polymer ?
#
loop_
_entity_poly.entity_id
_entity_poly.type
_entity_poly.pdbx_seq_one_letter_code
_entity_poly.pdbx_strand_id
1 'polypeptide(L)'
;MLPYVDLVFDYPARLTGASIDELKLITSFLLSYPLAAVLKRLPDSQPWKKNAFIIAVSLFYIVGLFDLWDGLRTLAYSSAGVYLIAYYVDGSLMPWIGFVFLMSHMSISHIYRQILDDGQVIDITGAQMVLVMKLSSFCWNVHDGRLPREQLSEPQRYAAITQFPSVLDYLGYVLFFPSLFAGPSFEYVDYRRWIDTTLFDVPPGTDPSKAPPTRKKRRIPRSGRPAAKKAIIGLGWILLFLQLGSRYNQDTILNPENNFMQYSFIRRILIIYLIGFTTRLKYYGVWSLTEGTCILSGLGYNGFDPRSGKVFWNRLENVDPWSLETAQNSHGFLGSWNKNTNHWLKNYVYLRVTPKGKKPGFRASMATFGTSAFWHGFYPGYYMTFVLGSFIQTVAKNFRRHIRPFFLTPDGTKPTANKRYYDIASWLATQLTLSFTVMPFIFLSFAGSMAVWQSVYYYGILTTLSSLVFFSSPAKKIFIKKLQARVSDTAGAKKPVSVSAPSGPTTPGADGHDRDQTLGLPDDPAKDLDEAVQEIKGEIDARNRRGSTATMPSGAELKAAVEEKIGKKL
;
A
#
# COMPACT_ATOMS: atom_id res chain seq x y z
N MET A 1 31.06 10.08 -6.03
CA MET A 1 30.35 9.97 -7.32
C MET A 1 31.28 9.42 -8.39
N LEU A 2 30.78 8.61 -9.34
CA LEU A 2 31.53 8.39 -10.58
C LEU A 2 31.69 9.74 -11.30
N PRO A 3 32.92 10.22 -11.57
CA PRO A 3 33.11 11.51 -12.22
C PRO A 3 32.30 11.58 -13.52
N TYR A 4 31.67 12.72 -13.78
CA TYR A 4 30.99 13.05 -15.04
C TYR A 4 29.65 12.35 -15.33
N VAL A 5 29.09 11.55 -14.41
CA VAL A 5 27.75 10.95 -14.60
C VAL A 5 26.68 12.03 -14.81
N ASP A 6 26.78 13.15 -14.10
CA ASP A 6 25.81 14.24 -14.17
C ASP A 6 25.83 14.96 -15.53
N LEU A 7 27.00 15.01 -16.19
CA LEU A 7 27.12 15.62 -17.52
C LEU A 7 26.25 14.93 -18.57
N VAL A 8 25.93 13.63 -18.38
CA VAL A 8 25.03 12.89 -19.26
C VAL A 8 23.59 13.43 -19.18
N PHE A 9 23.22 14.03 -18.04
CA PHE A 9 21.87 14.51 -17.75
C PHE A 9 21.71 16.03 -17.93
N ASP A 10 22.80 16.79 -18.03
CA ASP A 10 22.76 18.25 -18.22
C ASP A 10 21.94 18.69 -19.44
N TYR A 11 22.16 18.04 -20.59
CA TYR A 11 21.47 18.40 -21.83
C TYR A 11 19.97 18.03 -21.78
N PRO A 12 19.57 16.80 -21.39
CA PRO A 12 18.17 16.49 -21.14
C PRO A 12 17.51 17.38 -20.09
N ALA A 13 18.20 17.75 -19.00
CA ALA A 13 17.69 18.65 -17.96
C ALA A 13 17.30 20.01 -18.54
N ARG A 14 18.18 20.63 -19.35
CA ARG A 14 17.89 21.90 -20.03
C ARG A 14 16.72 21.81 -21.01
N LEU A 15 16.57 20.69 -21.72
CA LEU A 15 15.47 20.50 -22.67
C LEU A 15 14.11 20.29 -22.01
N THR A 16 14.10 19.63 -20.85
CA THR A 16 12.87 19.17 -20.19
C THR A 16 12.43 20.04 -19.03
N GLY A 17 13.35 20.82 -18.46
CA GLY A 17 13.13 21.56 -17.21
C GLY A 17 13.10 20.68 -15.96
N ALA A 18 13.32 19.36 -16.10
CA ALA A 18 13.39 18.43 -14.97
C ALA A 18 14.76 18.52 -14.26
N SER A 19 14.80 18.17 -12.98
CA SER A 19 16.06 18.12 -12.25
C SER A 19 16.93 16.96 -12.75
N ILE A 20 18.25 17.07 -12.57
CA ILE A 20 19.20 16.01 -12.92
C ILE A 20 18.84 14.72 -12.19
N ASP A 21 18.45 14.81 -10.92
CA ASP A 21 18.07 13.65 -10.12
C ASP A 21 16.78 12.99 -10.62
N GLU A 22 15.76 13.77 -11.03
CA GLU A 22 14.55 13.22 -11.66
C GLU A 22 14.88 12.41 -12.91
N LEU A 23 15.80 12.91 -13.74
CA LEU A 23 16.26 12.22 -14.94
C LEU A 23 17.08 10.97 -14.61
N LYS A 24 17.95 11.01 -13.60
CA LYS A 24 18.64 9.81 -13.07
C LYS A 24 17.65 8.77 -12.59
N LEU A 25 16.57 9.18 -11.91
CA LEU A 25 15.56 8.26 -11.39
C LEU A 25 14.81 7.55 -12.52
N ILE A 26 14.32 8.30 -13.50
CA ILE A 26 13.68 7.72 -14.70
C ILE A 26 14.66 6.79 -15.43
N THR A 27 15.92 7.21 -15.56
CA THR A 27 16.97 6.40 -16.19
C THR A 27 17.21 5.10 -15.43
N SER A 28 17.21 5.11 -14.10
CA SER A 28 17.32 3.89 -13.29
C SER A 28 16.16 2.92 -13.54
N PHE A 29 14.93 3.42 -13.75
CA PHE A 29 13.78 2.58 -14.07
C PHE A 29 13.90 1.98 -15.47
N LEU A 30 14.37 2.75 -16.46
CA LEU A 30 14.56 2.27 -17.82
C LEU A 30 15.72 1.28 -17.92
N LEU A 31 16.86 1.57 -17.27
CA LEU A 31 18.03 0.70 -17.19
C LEU A 31 17.71 -0.61 -16.46
N SER A 32 16.73 -0.61 -15.56
CA SER A 32 16.27 -1.82 -14.88
C SER A 32 15.63 -2.83 -15.83
N TYR A 33 15.14 -2.47 -17.01
CA TYR A 33 14.62 -3.43 -17.99
C TYR A 33 15.72 -4.35 -18.56
N PRO A 34 16.77 -3.85 -19.23
CA PRO A 34 17.84 -4.72 -19.73
C PRO A 34 18.53 -5.47 -18.58
N LEU A 35 18.71 -4.85 -17.41
CA LEU A 35 19.31 -5.52 -16.25
C LEU A 35 18.41 -6.63 -15.67
N ALA A 36 17.09 -6.43 -15.57
CA ALA A 36 16.15 -7.49 -15.18
C ALA A 36 16.11 -8.62 -16.21
N ALA A 37 16.31 -8.27 -17.49
CA ALA A 37 16.49 -9.24 -18.54
C ALA A 37 17.80 -10.04 -18.34
N VAL A 38 18.88 -9.46 -17.85
CA VAL A 38 20.10 -10.22 -17.49
C VAL A 38 19.86 -11.08 -16.24
N LEU A 39 19.27 -10.52 -15.20
CA LEU A 39 18.97 -11.18 -13.92
C LEU A 39 18.22 -12.50 -14.13
N LYS A 40 17.13 -12.50 -14.89
CA LYS A 40 16.34 -13.71 -15.16
C LYS A 40 17.07 -14.79 -15.99
N ARG A 41 18.21 -14.43 -16.57
CA ARG A 41 19.04 -15.33 -17.40
C ARG A 41 20.18 -15.98 -16.64
N LEU A 42 20.46 -15.51 -15.43
CA LEU A 42 21.46 -16.11 -14.54
C LEU A 42 21.04 -17.55 -14.17
N PRO A 43 22.00 -18.45 -13.90
CA PRO A 43 21.70 -19.87 -13.67
C PRO A 43 20.77 -20.10 -12.48
N ASP A 44 19.68 -20.84 -12.70
CA ASP A 44 18.70 -21.18 -11.65
C ASP A 44 19.29 -22.08 -10.55
N SER A 45 20.31 -22.88 -10.88
CA SER A 45 21.04 -23.73 -9.92
C SER A 45 22.00 -22.97 -9.00
N GLN A 46 22.22 -21.68 -9.23
CA GLN A 46 23.17 -20.85 -8.45
C GLN A 46 22.47 -19.56 -7.98
N PRO A 47 21.51 -19.66 -7.06
CA PRO A 47 20.72 -18.51 -6.59
C PRO A 47 21.58 -17.39 -6.00
N TRP A 48 22.74 -17.72 -5.42
CA TRP A 48 23.71 -16.74 -4.93
C TRP A 48 24.17 -15.74 -6.01
N LYS A 49 24.27 -16.16 -7.29
CA LYS A 49 24.63 -15.27 -8.41
C LYS A 49 23.55 -14.23 -8.68
N LYS A 50 22.28 -14.61 -8.54
CA LYS A 50 21.15 -13.70 -8.66
C LYS A 50 21.19 -12.66 -7.53
N ASN A 51 21.38 -13.09 -6.28
CA ASN A 51 21.53 -12.19 -5.14
C ASN A 51 22.72 -11.22 -5.32
N ALA A 52 23.90 -11.73 -5.69
CA ALA A 52 25.08 -10.91 -5.91
C ALA A 52 24.87 -9.86 -7.02
N PHE A 53 24.24 -10.26 -8.13
CA PHE A 53 23.88 -9.33 -9.21
C PHE A 53 22.91 -8.26 -8.75
N ILE A 54 21.86 -8.66 -8.00
CA ILE A 54 20.87 -7.73 -7.45
C ILE A 54 21.55 -6.68 -6.56
N ILE A 55 22.39 -7.14 -5.62
CA ILE A 55 23.12 -6.27 -4.69
C ILE A 55 24.05 -5.33 -5.47
N ALA A 56 24.84 -5.85 -6.41
CA ALA A 56 25.76 -5.04 -7.20
C ALA A 56 25.06 -3.93 -7.99
N VAL A 57 23.93 -4.24 -8.66
CA VAL A 57 23.15 -3.25 -9.41
C VAL A 57 22.54 -2.21 -8.47
N SER A 58 22.01 -2.62 -7.33
CA SER A 58 21.45 -1.67 -6.35
C SER A 58 22.50 -0.75 -5.75
N LEU A 59 23.70 -1.28 -5.44
CA LEU A 59 24.82 -0.46 -4.99
C LEU A 59 25.26 0.52 -6.08
N PHE A 60 25.30 0.08 -7.35
CA PHE A 60 25.56 0.97 -8.47
C PHE A 60 24.49 2.07 -8.60
N TYR A 61 23.20 1.76 -8.42
CA TYR A 61 22.17 2.79 -8.43
C TYR A 61 22.36 3.78 -7.28
N ILE A 62 22.49 3.31 -6.05
CA ILE A 62 22.57 4.20 -4.88
C ILE A 62 23.84 5.06 -4.92
N VAL A 63 25.00 4.44 -5.13
CA VAL A 63 26.31 5.11 -5.01
C VAL A 63 26.87 5.53 -6.37
N GLY A 64 26.77 4.67 -7.38
CA GLY A 64 27.33 4.96 -8.71
C GLY A 64 26.56 6.04 -9.46
N LEU A 65 25.22 5.97 -9.46
CA LEU A 65 24.34 6.89 -10.20
C LEU A 65 23.95 8.13 -9.39
N PHE A 66 23.65 7.97 -8.09
CA PHE A 66 23.16 9.07 -7.24
C PHE A 66 24.15 9.57 -6.17
N ASP A 67 25.27 8.88 -5.94
CA ASP A 67 26.24 9.20 -4.87
C ASP A 67 25.64 9.27 -3.45
N LEU A 68 24.55 8.54 -3.20
CA LEU A 68 23.82 8.53 -1.92
C LEU A 68 24.48 7.62 -0.88
N TRP A 69 25.71 7.93 -0.45
CA TRP A 69 26.39 7.19 0.62
C TRP A 69 25.62 7.20 1.94
N ASP A 70 25.11 8.36 2.33
CA ASP A 70 24.25 8.49 3.50
C ASP A 70 22.96 7.69 3.33
N GLY A 71 22.42 7.64 2.10
CA GLY A 71 21.28 6.81 1.76
C GLY A 71 21.56 5.32 1.93
N LEU A 72 22.70 4.85 1.42
CA LEU A 72 23.14 3.46 1.61
C LEU A 72 23.26 3.11 3.09
N ARG A 73 23.86 4.00 3.89
CA ARG A 73 23.98 3.85 5.34
C ARG A 73 22.62 3.77 6.02
N THR A 74 21.67 4.62 5.65
CA THR A 74 20.29 4.59 6.16
C THR A 74 19.60 3.25 5.85
N LEU A 75 19.67 2.75 4.62
CA LEU A 75 19.09 1.44 4.29
C LEU A 75 19.80 0.30 5.03
N ALA A 76 21.12 0.37 5.19
CA ALA A 76 21.93 -0.62 5.90
C ALA A 76 21.57 -0.69 7.38
N TYR A 77 21.41 0.44 8.08
CA TYR A 77 21.02 0.47 9.49
C TYR A 77 19.65 -0.14 9.74
N SER A 78 18.64 0.21 8.94
CA SER A 78 17.31 -0.41 9.05
C SER A 78 17.38 -1.91 8.81
N SER A 79 18.11 -2.33 7.77
CA SER A 79 18.20 -3.74 7.35
C SER A 79 18.96 -4.59 8.36
N ALA A 80 20.11 -4.14 8.83
CA ALA A 80 20.91 -4.82 9.84
C ALA A 80 20.18 -4.89 11.18
N GLY A 81 19.60 -3.76 11.63
CA GLY A 81 18.84 -3.70 12.88
C GLY A 81 17.69 -4.70 12.91
N VAL A 82 16.89 -4.76 11.84
CA VAL A 82 15.78 -5.72 11.75
C VAL A 82 16.26 -7.16 11.66
N TYR A 83 17.32 -7.45 10.90
CA TYR A 83 17.86 -8.80 10.84
C TYR A 83 18.31 -9.29 12.23
N LEU A 84 18.99 -8.44 12.99
CA LEU A 84 19.44 -8.73 14.35
C LEU A 84 18.25 -8.86 15.32
N ILE A 85 17.27 -7.95 15.27
CA ILE A 85 16.06 -8.04 16.10
C ILE A 85 15.32 -9.35 15.82
N ALA A 86 15.08 -9.67 14.56
CA ALA A 86 14.38 -10.90 14.18
C ALA A 86 15.20 -12.16 14.54
N TYR A 87 16.53 -12.11 14.53
CA TYR A 87 17.38 -13.24 14.88
C TYR A 87 17.47 -13.49 16.40
N TYR A 88 17.71 -12.43 17.18
CA TYR A 88 18.00 -12.55 18.61
C TYR A 88 16.78 -12.42 19.53
N VAL A 89 15.78 -11.63 19.15
CA VAL A 89 14.60 -11.40 19.98
C VAL A 89 13.55 -12.47 19.69
N ASP A 90 13.02 -13.07 20.76
CA ASP A 90 11.93 -14.03 20.67
C ASP A 90 10.71 -13.58 21.46
N GLY A 91 9.54 -14.08 21.06
CA GLY A 91 8.25 -13.73 21.66
C GLY A 91 7.42 -12.72 20.85
N SER A 92 6.20 -12.49 21.33
CA SER A 92 5.15 -11.73 20.64
C SER A 92 5.42 -10.24 20.48
N LEU A 93 6.40 -9.71 21.21
CA LEU A 93 6.82 -8.31 21.11
C LEU A 93 7.85 -8.07 20.00
N MET A 94 8.55 -9.11 19.50
CA MET A 94 9.61 -8.95 18.49
C MET A 94 9.15 -8.15 17.26
N PRO A 95 7.99 -8.44 16.64
CA PRO A 95 7.52 -7.66 15.49
C PRO A 95 7.25 -6.20 15.80
N TRP A 96 6.74 -5.91 17.00
CA TRP A 96 6.48 -4.54 17.45
C TRP A 96 7.77 -3.77 17.73
N ILE A 97 8.78 -4.42 18.31
CA ILE A 97 10.10 -3.83 18.51
C ILE A 97 10.72 -3.48 17.16
N GLY A 98 10.69 -4.40 16.19
CA GLY A 98 11.15 -4.14 14.83
C GLY A 98 10.39 -3.01 14.14
N PHE A 99 9.06 -2.98 14.30
CA PHE A 99 8.22 -1.91 13.76
C PHE A 99 8.56 -0.54 14.36
N VAL A 100 8.66 -0.43 15.70
CA VAL A 100 9.02 0.83 16.37
C VAL A 100 10.41 1.30 15.93
N PHE A 101 11.40 0.41 15.92
CA PHE A 101 12.75 0.71 15.44
C PHE A 101 12.74 1.30 14.01
N LEU A 102 12.03 0.65 13.09
CA LEU A 102 11.91 1.09 11.70
C LEU A 102 11.22 2.44 11.57
N MET A 103 10.06 2.60 12.23
CA MET A 103 9.31 3.84 12.17
C MET A 103 10.10 4.99 12.79
N SER A 104 10.75 4.80 13.94
CA SER A 104 11.59 5.81 14.58
C SER A 104 12.78 6.22 13.71
N HIS A 105 13.46 5.27 13.07
CA HIS A 105 14.58 5.59 12.19
C HIS A 105 14.13 6.39 10.96
N MET A 106 13.02 5.98 10.32
CA MET A 106 12.43 6.71 9.21
C MET A 106 11.91 8.09 9.63
N SER A 107 11.40 8.24 10.86
CA SER A 107 10.98 9.54 11.38
C SER A 107 12.12 10.54 11.43
N ILE A 108 13.32 10.12 11.84
CA ILE A 108 14.51 10.98 11.83
C ILE A 108 14.80 11.46 10.40
N SER A 109 14.73 10.56 9.43
CA SER A 109 14.95 10.90 8.01
C SER A 109 13.88 11.85 7.46
N HIS A 110 12.61 11.65 7.81
CA HIS A 110 11.51 12.56 7.44
C HIS A 110 11.64 13.94 8.07
N ILE A 111 12.02 14.03 9.34
CA ILE A 111 12.25 15.31 10.02
C ILE A 111 13.41 16.05 9.36
N TYR A 112 14.52 15.37 9.09
CA TYR A 112 15.66 15.96 8.39
C TYR A 112 15.26 16.47 7.00
N ARG A 113 14.52 15.67 6.22
CA ARG A 113 13.99 16.09 4.91
C ARG A 113 13.11 17.33 5.02
N GLN A 114 12.21 17.36 5.99
CA GLN A 114 11.30 18.50 6.19
C GLN A 114 12.03 19.76 6.65
N ILE A 115 13.16 19.64 7.36
CA ILE A 115 14.02 20.77 7.72
C ILE A 115 14.78 21.31 6.49
N LEU A 116 15.23 20.43 5.59
CA LEU A 116 15.88 20.83 4.35
C LEU A 116 14.93 21.50 3.35
N ASP A 117 13.68 21.01 3.26
CA ASP A 117 12.58 21.53 2.43
C ASP A 117 12.95 21.76 0.95
N ASP A 118 13.85 20.93 0.41
CA ASP A 118 14.25 20.99 -1.00
C ASP A 118 13.54 19.89 -1.82
N GLY A 119 12.66 20.32 -2.73
CA GLY A 119 11.90 19.44 -3.61
C GLY A 119 12.66 18.92 -4.83
N GLN A 120 13.84 19.46 -5.13
CA GLN A 120 14.62 19.11 -6.34
C GLN A 120 15.62 17.97 -6.11
N VAL A 121 15.97 17.71 -4.84
CA VAL A 121 16.89 16.65 -4.43
C VAL A 121 16.12 15.35 -4.22
N ILE A 122 16.52 14.30 -4.95
CA ILE A 122 16.00 12.96 -4.68
C ILE A 122 16.78 12.37 -3.51
N ASP A 123 16.09 12.22 -2.39
CA ASP A 123 16.66 11.54 -1.22
C ASP A 123 16.27 10.05 -1.16
N ILE A 124 16.86 9.37 -0.18
CA ILE A 124 16.64 7.95 0.06
C ILE A 124 15.30 7.63 0.74
N THR A 125 14.54 8.62 1.23
CA THR A 125 13.37 8.40 2.09
C THR A 125 12.28 7.61 1.38
N GLY A 126 12.08 7.80 0.08
CA GLY A 126 11.17 6.98 -0.72
C GLY A 126 11.54 5.49 -0.71
N ALA A 127 12.83 5.18 -0.88
CA ALA A 127 13.34 3.81 -0.78
C ALA A 127 13.23 3.26 0.65
N GLN A 128 13.52 4.10 1.65
CA GLN A 128 13.39 3.76 3.07
C GLN A 128 11.94 3.44 3.44
N MET A 129 10.97 4.21 2.94
CA MET A 129 9.54 3.98 3.14
C MET A 129 9.11 2.60 2.61
N VAL A 130 9.54 2.22 1.41
CA VAL A 130 9.31 0.88 0.86
C VAL A 130 9.99 -0.19 1.72
N LEU A 131 11.22 0.07 2.16
CA LEU A 131 11.99 -0.83 3.01
C LEU A 131 11.31 -1.07 4.37
N VAL A 132 10.73 -0.03 5.00
CA VAL A 132 9.98 -0.17 6.26
C VAL A 132 8.83 -1.15 6.12
N MET A 133 8.08 -1.10 5.01
CA MET A 133 7.00 -2.07 4.76
C MET A 133 7.55 -3.50 4.66
N LYS A 134 8.62 -3.69 3.89
CA LYS A 134 9.28 -5.00 3.70
C LYS A 134 9.79 -5.58 5.01
N LEU A 135 10.51 -4.78 5.78
CA LEU A 135 11.19 -5.22 6.99
C LEU A 135 10.23 -5.42 8.18
N SER A 136 9.22 -4.57 8.33
CA SER A 136 8.19 -4.79 9.36
C SER A 136 7.34 -6.03 9.06
N SER A 137 7.02 -6.28 7.78
CA SER A 137 6.37 -7.52 7.34
C SER A 137 7.26 -8.73 7.62
N PHE A 138 8.56 -8.62 7.32
CA PHE A 138 9.55 -9.67 7.62
C PHE A 138 9.56 -10.07 9.10
N CYS A 139 9.54 -9.12 10.04
CA CYS A 139 9.46 -9.45 11.46
C CYS A 139 8.21 -10.26 11.82
N TRP A 140 7.04 -9.85 11.31
CA TRP A 140 5.81 -10.61 11.53
C TRP A 140 5.86 -11.99 10.90
N ASN A 141 6.42 -12.11 9.71
CA ASN A 141 6.54 -13.37 9.00
C ASN A 141 7.49 -14.36 9.71
N VAL A 142 8.59 -13.86 10.29
CA VAL A 142 9.50 -14.65 11.14
C VAL A 142 8.77 -15.08 12.42
N HIS A 143 8.05 -14.17 13.08
CA HIS A 143 7.28 -14.50 14.28
C HIS A 143 6.21 -15.57 13.99
N ASP A 144 5.44 -15.41 12.92
CA ASP A 144 4.41 -16.37 12.54
C ASP A 144 5.00 -17.73 12.17
N GLY A 145 6.20 -17.76 11.58
CA GLY A 145 6.94 -19.00 11.31
C GLY A 145 7.38 -19.79 12.54
N ARG A 146 7.33 -19.18 13.74
CA ARG A 146 7.60 -19.85 15.03
C ARG A 146 6.33 -20.40 15.69
N LEU A 147 5.14 -20.04 15.19
CA LEU A 147 3.87 -20.46 15.77
C LEU A 147 3.36 -21.76 15.13
N PRO A 148 2.54 -22.55 15.87
CA PRO A 148 1.84 -23.69 15.30
C PRO A 148 0.91 -23.27 14.16
N ARG A 149 0.86 -24.07 13.10
CA ARG A 149 0.16 -23.76 11.83
C ARG A 149 -1.35 -23.60 12.01
N GLU A 150 -1.91 -24.22 13.04
CA GLU A 150 -3.34 -24.19 13.40
C GLU A 150 -3.75 -22.82 13.97
N GLN A 151 -2.81 -22.04 14.49
CA GLN A 151 -3.06 -20.72 15.07
C GLN A 151 -3.01 -19.58 14.04
N LEU A 152 -2.59 -19.89 12.81
CA LEU A 152 -2.35 -18.91 11.76
C LEU A 152 -3.53 -18.84 10.79
N SER A 153 -3.91 -17.63 10.39
CA SER A 153 -4.82 -17.44 9.25
C SER A 153 -4.17 -17.86 7.93
N GLU A 154 -4.95 -18.06 6.86
CA GLU A 154 -4.37 -18.42 5.55
C GLU A 154 -3.30 -17.43 5.05
N PRO A 155 -3.52 -16.10 5.10
CA PRO A 155 -2.47 -15.14 4.72
C PRO A 155 -1.21 -15.26 5.57
N GLN A 156 -1.34 -15.50 6.88
CA GLN A 156 -0.21 -15.68 7.79
C GLN A 156 0.55 -16.98 7.48
N ARG A 157 -0.16 -18.09 7.24
CA ARG A 157 0.44 -19.36 6.82
C ARG A 157 1.21 -19.22 5.52
N TYR A 158 0.68 -18.46 4.57
CA TYR A 158 1.32 -18.23 3.28
C TYR A 158 2.66 -17.50 3.43
N ALA A 159 2.69 -16.46 4.27
CA ALA A 159 3.80 -15.54 4.45
C ALA A 159 4.83 -16.00 5.50
N ALA A 160 4.47 -16.95 6.37
CA ALA A 160 5.31 -17.43 7.47
C ALA A 160 6.71 -17.90 7.00
N ILE A 161 7.75 -17.43 7.71
CA ILE A 161 9.15 -17.77 7.46
C ILE A 161 9.57 -18.81 8.50
N THR A 162 9.50 -20.08 8.12
CA THR A 162 9.85 -21.21 8.99
C THR A 162 11.36 -21.50 9.02
N GLN A 163 12.09 -21.04 8.02
CA GLN A 163 13.55 -21.15 7.95
C GLN A 163 14.14 -19.74 7.86
N PHE A 164 14.95 -19.39 8.86
CA PHE A 164 15.57 -18.06 8.91
C PHE A 164 16.54 -17.90 7.73
N PRO A 165 16.48 -16.78 6.99
CA PRO A 165 17.23 -16.64 5.75
C PRO A 165 18.72 -16.41 6.00
N SER A 166 19.54 -16.75 5.02
CA SER A 166 20.94 -16.33 5.00
C SER A 166 21.05 -14.82 4.80
N VAL A 167 22.15 -14.21 5.26
CA VAL A 167 22.42 -12.78 5.06
C VAL A 167 22.39 -12.41 3.57
N LEU A 168 22.92 -13.26 2.69
CA LEU A 168 22.94 -13.00 1.24
C LEU A 168 21.53 -12.97 0.64
N ASP A 169 20.67 -13.93 1.01
CA ASP A 169 19.28 -13.95 0.52
C ASP A 169 18.49 -12.76 1.07
N TYR A 170 18.72 -12.41 2.33
CA TYR A 170 18.09 -11.24 2.95
C TYR A 170 18.55 -9.92 2.29
N LEU A 171 19.84 -9.76 2.00
CA LEU A 171 20.34 -8.58 1.30
C LEU A 171 19.83 -8.50 -0.14
N GLY A 172 19.72 -9.63 -0.84
CA GLY A 172 19.10 -9.68 -2.17
C GLY A 172 17.62 -9.27 -2.14
N TYR A 173 16.89 -9.69 -1.08
CA TYR A 173 15.53 -9.23 -0.83
C TYR A 173 15.48 -7.71 -0.59
N VAL A 174 16.25 -7.22 0.38
CA VAL A 174 16.30 -5.80 0.77
C VAL A 174 16.63 -4.92 -0.44
N LEU A 175 17.71 -5.22 -1.14
CA LEU A 175 18.28 -4.44 -2.22
C LEU A 175 17.78 -4.90 -3.60
N PHE A 176 16.52 -5.30 -3.73
CA PHE A 176 15.97 -5.71 -5.03
C PHE A 176 15.84 -4.51 -5.99
N PHE A 177 16.83 -4.30 -6.86
CA PHE A 177 16.92 -3.11 -7.73
C PHE A 177 15.65 -2.78 -8.54
N PRO A 178 14.87 -3.76 -9.08
CA PRO A 178 13.67 -3.45 -9.86
C PRO A 178 12.61 -2.65 -9.08
N SER A 179 12.62 -2.74 -7.75
CA SER A 179 11.64 -2.10 -6.88
C SER A 179 12.28 -1.20 -5.81
N LEU A 180 13.56 -0.88 -5.94
CA LEU A 180 14.36 -0.28 -4.86
C LEU A 180 13.85 1.11 -4.47
N PHE A 181 13.70 2.01 -5.44
CA PHE A 181 13.40 3.43 -5.14
C PHE A 181 11.92 3.73 -4.94
N ALA A 182 11.02 3.06 -5.69
CA ALA A 182 9.60 3.41 -5.72
C ALA A 182 8.66 2.24 -5.41
N GLY A 183 9.20 1.08 -5.03
CA GLY A 183 8.44 -0.17 -4.93
C GLY A 183 8.14 -0.76 -6.31
N PRO A 184 7.27 -1.78 -6.40
CA PRO A 184 6.36 -2.28 -5.36
C PRO A 184 7.07 -2.95 -4.16
N SER A 185 6.45 -2.88 -2.98
CA SER A 185 6.82 -3.73 -1.83
C SER A 185 6.32 -5.16 -2.05
N PHE A 186 7.02 -6.14 -1.47
CA PHE A 186 6.66 -7.56 -1.59
C PHE A 186 7.18 -8.39 -0.41
N GLU A 187 6.61 -9.57 -0.23
CA GLU A 187 6.94 -10.48 0.87
C GLU A 187 8.27 -11.21 0.65
N TYR A 188 9.00 -11.48 1.73
CA TYR A 188 10.22 -12.29 1.65
C TYR A 188 9.94 -13.71 1.12
N VAL A 189 8.78 -14.29 1.44
CA VAL A 189 8.42 -15.63 0.94
C VAL A 189 8.31 -15.67 -0.59
N ASP A 190 7.81 -14.60 -1.21
CA ASP A 190 7.73 -14.47 -2.66
C ASP A 190 9.12 -14.37 -3.27
N TYR A 191 10.01 -13.60 -2.64
CA TYR A 191 11.41 -13.51 -3.02
C TYR A 191 12.10 -14.87 -2.96
N ARG A 192 11.88 -15.61 -1.88
CA ARG A 192 12.47 -16.94 -1.67
C ARG A 192 11.97 -17.93 -2.71
N ARG A 193 10.66 -17.99 -2.97
CA ARG A 193 10.09 -18.87 -4.00
C ARG A 193 10.53 -18.48 -5.42
N TRP A 194 10.82 -17.20 -5.64
CA TRP A 194 11.35 -16.72 -6.91
C TRP A 194 12.82 -17.09 -7.11
N ILE A 195 13.67 -16.93 -6.08
CA ILE A 195 15.10 -17.22 -6.17
C ILE A 195 15.37 -18.71 -6.37
N ASP A 196 14.60 -19.58 -5.70
CA ASP A 196 14.65 -21.04 -5.81
C ASP A 196 13.80 -21.61 -6.97
N THR A 197 13.06 -20.74 -7.66
CA THR A 197 12.19 -21.03 -8.81
C THR A 197 10.96 -21.89 -8.54
N THR A 198 10.63 -22.19 -7.28
CA THR A 198 9.39 -22.89 -6.91
C THR A 198 8.13 -22.08 -7.18
N LEU A 199 8.26 -20.75 -7.27
CA LEU A 199 7.17 -19.84 -7.69
C LEU A 199 6.60 -20.20 -9.07
N PHE A 200 7.37 -20.89 -9.91
CA PHE A 200 7.00 -21.24 -11.28
C PHE A 200 6.56 -22.71 -11.44
N ASP A 201 6.44 -23.45 -10.34
CA ASP A 201 6.01 -24.83 -10.39
C ASP A 201 4.57 -24.93 -10.93
N VAL A 202 4.36 -25.92 -11.80
CA VAL A 202 3.08 -26.15 -12.47
C VAL A 202 2.25 -27.13 -11.65
N PRO A 203 0.95 -26.87 -11.38
CA PRO A 203 0.12 -27.79 -10.63
C PRO A 203 0.10 -29.20 -11.25
N PRO A 204 0.15 -30.27 -10.43
CA PRO A 204 0.05 -31.64 -10.92
C PRO A 204 -1.22 -31.86 -11.76
N GLY A 205 -1.10 -32.58 -12.88
CA GLY A 205 -2.22 -32.85 -13.79
C GLY A 205 -2.56 -31.73 -14.78
N THR A 206 -1.75 -30.66 -14.84
CA THR A 206 -1.93 -29.62 -15.87
C THR A 206 -1.52 -30.14 -17.25
N ASP A 207 -2.35 -29.89 -18.27
CA ASP A 207 -2.02 -30.14 -19.67
C ASP A 207 -0.73 -29.37 -20.07
N PRO A 208 0.32 -30.06 -20.56
CA PRO A 208 1.55 -29.42 -21.02
C PRO A 208 1.35 -28.33 -22.07
N SER A 209 0.27 -28.40 -22.87
CA SER A 209 -0.07 -27.37 -23.86
C SER A 209 -0.52 -26.05 -23.24
N LYS A 210 -1.03 -26.09 -22.00
CA LYS A 210 -1.53 -24.94 -21.23
C LYS A 210 -0.49 -24.36 -20.29
N ALA A 211 0.61 -25.09 -20.06
CA ALA A 211 1.71 -24.61 -19.24
C ALA A 211 2.32 -23.32 -19.83
N PRO A 212 2.70 -22.34 -18.99
CA PRO A 212 3.29 -21.10 -19.47
C PRO A 212 4.54 -21.35 -20.33
N PRO A 213 4.65 -20.74 -21.52
CA PRO A 213 5.76 -21.01 -22.41
C PRO A 213 7.06 -20.49 -21.79
N THR A 214 8.04 -21.38 -21.66
CA THR A 214 9.41 -21.05 -21.26
C THR A 214 10.33 -20.98 -22.49
N ARG A 215 11.62 -20.71 -22.29
CA ARG A 215 12.63 -20.73 -23.37
C ARG A 215 13.83 -21.53 -22.92
N LYS A 216 14.18 -22.57 -23.68
CA LYS A 216 15.23 -23.55 -23.34
C LYS A 216 14.88 -24.22 -21.99
N LYS A 217 15.89 -24.63 -21.21
CA LYS A 217 15.76 -25.31 -19.91
C LYS A 217 15.39 -24.38 -18.74
N ARG A 218 14.71 -23.25 -18.97
CA ARG A 218 14.40 -22.27 -17.91
C ARG A 218 13.01 -22.47 -17.34
N ARG A 219 12.85 -22.20 -16.04
CA ARG A 219 11.56 -22.27 -15.35
C ARG A 219 10.73 -20.98 -15.46
N ILE A 220 11.39 -19.82 -15.54
CA ILE A 220 10.70 -18.52 -15.61
C ILE A 220 9.94 -18.37 -16.95
N PRO A 221 8.62 -18.11 -16.95
CA PRO A 221 7.83 -17.90 -18.16
C PRO A 221 8.25 -16.66 -18.98
N ARG A 222 7.83 -16.62 -20.25
CA ARG A 222 8.09 -15.47 -21.14
C ARG A 222 7.38 -14.19 -20.64
N SER A 223 8.16 -13.30 -20.05
CA SER A 223 7.71 -12.01 -19.49
C SER A 223 7.94 -10.77 -20.36
N GLY A 224 8.55 -10.91 -21.54
CA GLY A 224 9.01 -9.75 -22.34
C GLY A 224 7.88 -8.85 -22.84
N ARG A 225 6.82 -9.43 -23.41
CA ARG A 225 5.65 -8.68 -23.90
C ARG A 225 4.89 -7.95 -22.78
N PRO A 226 4.50 -8.60 -21.66
CA PRO A 226 3.79 -7.89 -20.58
C PRO A 226 4.65 -6.81 -19.92
N ALA A 227 5.96 -7.04 -19.77
CA ALA A 227 6.89 -6.02 -19.29
C ALA A 227 6.95 -4.80 -20.24
N ALA A 228 7.11 -5.02 -21.54
CA ALA A 228 7.13 -3.94 -22.53
C ALA A 228 5.81 -3.15 -22.56
N LYS A 229 4.67 -3.84 -22.40
CA LYS A 229 3.37 -3.18 -22.28
C LYS A 229 3.32 -2.23 -21.07
N LYS A 230 3.78 -2.67 -19.90
CA LYS A 230 3.85 -1.82 -18.69
C LYS A 230 4.85 -0.66 -18.87
N ALA A 231 5.95 -0.87 -19.58
CA ALA A 231 6.89 0.19 -19.94
C ALA A 231 6.23 1.31 -20.77
N ILE A 232 5.53 0.93 -21.85
CA ILE A 232 4.84 1.87 -22.75
C ILE A 232 3.75 2.63 -21.99
N ILE A 233 2.94 1.94 -21.19
CA ILE A 233 1.90 2.55 -20.36
C ILE A 233 2.52 3.54 -19.36
N GLY A 234 3.60 3.13 -18.69
CA GLY A 234 4.31 3.97 -17.72
C GLY A 234 4.85 5.25 -18.35
N LEU A 235 5.53 5.13 -19.50
CA LEU A 235 6.02 6.29 -20.27
C LEU A 235 4.88 7.19 -20.75
N GLY A 236 3.75 6.62 -21.18
CA GLY A 236 2.56 7.39 -21.55
C GLY A 236 2.01 8.23 -20.39
N TRP A 237 1.97 7.67 -19.18
CA TRP A 237 1.56 8.42 -17.99
C TRP A 237 2.55 9.51 -17.58
N ILE A 238 3.86 9.24 -17.64
CA ILE A 238 4.89 10.27 -17.39
C ILE A 238 4.77 11.41 -18.41
N LEU A 239 4.60 11.10 -19.69
CA LEU A 239 4.39 12.12 -20.72
C LEU A 239 3.15 12.97 -20.40
N LEU A 240 2.03 12.34 -20.06
CA LEU A 240 0.81 13.08 -19.70
C LEU A 240 0.99 13.92 -18.44
N PHE A 241 1.72 13.41 -17.44
CA PHE A 241 2.08 14.17 -16.24
C PHE A 241 2.89 15.43 -16.61
N LEU A 242 3.91 15.33 -17.45
CA LEU A 242 4.72 16.48 -17.87
C LEU A 242 3.89 17.52 -18.62
N GLN A 243 2.94 17.08 -19.45
CA GLN A 243 2.06 18.00 -20.20
C GLN A 243 1.05 18.74 -19.31
N LEU A 244 0.51 18.04 -18.30
CA LEU A 244 -0.52 18.60 -17.43
C LEU A 244 0.05 19.30 -16.18
N GLY A 245 1.22 18.88 -15.70
CA GLY A 245 1.85 19.34 -14.46
C GLY A 245 2.27 20.81 -14.49
N SER A 246 2.59 21.36 -15.66
CA SER A 246 2.84 22.79 -15.83
C SER A 246 1.58 23.65 -15.68
N ARG A 247 0.40 23.08 -15.93
CA ARG A 247 -0.89 23.79 -15.91
C ARG A 247 -1.70 23.55 -14.64
N TYR A 248 -1.61 22.35 -14.08
CA TYR A 248 -2.40 21.90 -12.94
C TYR A 248 -1.46 21.50 -11.80
N ASN A 249 -1.02 22.50 -11.04
CA ASN A 249 -0.11 22.37 -9.91
C ASN A 249 -0.60 23.23 -8.73
N GLN A 250 0.23 23.35 -7.69
CA GLN A 250 -0.10 24.13 -6.49
C GLN A 250 -0.25 25.63 -6.78
N ASP A 251 0.60 26.16 -7.65
CA ASP A 251 0.61 27.59 -8.01
C ASP A 251 -0.68 27.99 -8.71
N THR A 252 -1.34 27.08 -9.43
CA THR A 252 -2.65 27.30 -10.04
C THR A 252 -3.69 27.84 -9.04
N ILE A 253 -3.57 27.50 -7.75
CA ILE A 253 -4.48 27.93 -6.69
C ILE A 253 -3.86 29.03 -5.82
N LEU A 254 -2.59 28.87 -5.42
CA LEU A 254 -1.97 29.74 -4.43
C LEU A 254 -1.36 31.02 -5.00
N ASN A 255 -0.99 31.05 -6.28
CA ASN A 255 -0.44 32.26 -6.89
C ASN A 255 -1.59 33.28 -7.10
N PRO A 256 -1.54 34.47 -6.46
CA PRO A 256 -2.56 35.50 -6.62
C PRO A 256 -2.78 35.94 -8.08
N GLU A 257 -1.73 35.90 -8.92
CA GLU A 257 -1.79 36.30 -10.33
C GLU A 257 -2.73 35.41 -11.16
N ASN A 258 -2.94 34.17 -10.73
CA ASN A 258 -3.82 33.22 -11.42
C ASN A 258 -5.31 33.53 -11.22
N ASN A 259 -5.67 34.49 -10.36
CA ASN A 259 -7.04 34.94 -10.14
C ASN A 259 -8.04 33.78 -9.90
N PHE A 260 -7.59 32.70 -9.25
CA PHE A 260 -8.35 31.46 -9.09
C PHE A 260 -9.75 31.67 -8.50
N MET A 261 -9.88 32.63 -7.57
CA MET A 261 -11.13 32.95 -6.89
C MET A 261 -12.16 33.65 -7.80
N GLN A 262 -11.76 34.18 -8.96
CA GLN A 262 -12.70 34.74 -9.94
C GLN A 262 -13.43 33.65 -10.75
N TYR A 263 -12.92 32.43 -10.75
CA TYR A 263 -13.59 31.32 -11.42
C TYR A 263 -14.88 30.90 -10.71
N SER A 264 -15.86 30.45 -11.50
CA SER A 264 -17.09 29.88 -10.97
C SER A 264 -16.78 28.70 -10.02
N PHE A 265 -17.68 28.47 -9.07
CA PHE A 265 -17.53 27.40 -8.09
C PHE A 265 -17.26 26.03 -8.73
N ILE A 266 -18.01 25.70 -9.80
CA ILE A 266 -17.83 24.45 -10.55
C ILE A 266 -16.45 24.39 -11.19
N ARG A 267 -15.98 25.48 -11.81
CA ARG A 267 -14.65 25.54 -12.42
C ARG A 267 -13.54 25.33 -11.39
N ARG A 268 -13.66 25.92 -10.19
CA ARG A 268 -12.71 25.71 -9.09
C ARG A 268 -12.64 24.24 -8.66
N ILE A 269 -13.79 23.56 -8.52
CA ILE A 269 -13.85 22.13 -8.23
C ILE A 269 -13.17 21.30 -9.32
N LEU A 270 -13.45 21.61 -10.59
CA LEU A 270 -12.84 20.90 -11.72
C LEU A 270 -11.31 21.07 -11.76
N ILE A 271 -10.80 22.27 -11.47
CA ILE A 271 -9.36 22.51 -11.38
C ILE A 271 -8.73 21.71 -10.23
N ILE A 272 -9.36 21.67 -9.05
CA ILE A 272 -8.90 20.84 -7.92
C ILE A 272 -8.88 19.35 -8.31
N TYR A 273 -9.91 18.87 -9.00
CA TYR A 273 -9.94 17.50 -9.53
C TYR A 273 -8.77 17.25 -10.48
N LEU A 274 -8.49 18.18 -11.40
CA LEU A 274 -7.41 18.06 -12.38
C LEU A 274 -6.01 18.12 -11.72
N ILE A 275 -5.82 18.93 -10.67
CA ILE A 275 -4.58 18.93 -9.88
C ILE A 275 -4.38 17.56 -9.21
N GLY A 276 -5.44 17.02 -8.59
CA GLY A 276 -5.40 15.68 -8.00
C GLY A 276 -5.08 14.60 -9.03
N PHE A 277 -5.77 14.62 -10.19
CA PHE A 277 -5.55 13.68 -11.29
C PHE A 277 -4.12 13.77 -11.82
N THR A 278 -3.67 14.98 -12.15
CA THR A 278 -2.30 15.24 -12.64
C THR A 278 -1.26 14.74 -11.65
N THR A 279 -1.46 14.97 -10.35
CA THR A 279 -0.56 14.48 -9.31
C THR A 279 -0.51 12.95 -9.25
N ARG A 280 -1.60 12.24 -9.55
CA ARG A 280 -1.59 10.76 -9.60
C ARG A 280 -0.81 10.21 -10.80
N LEU A 281 -0.79 10.93 -11.92
CA LEU A 281 -0.15 10.47 -13.16
C LEU A 281 1.33 10.12 -12.98
N LYS A 282 2.09 10.88 -12.19
CA LYS A 282 3.51 10.57 -11.93
C LYS A 282 3.65 9.21 -11.24
N TYR A 283 2.76 8.88 -10.30
CA TYR A 283 2.75 7.59 -9.61
C TYR A 283 2.29 6.47 -10.54
N TYR A 284 1.27 6.70 -11.39
CA TYR A 284 0.87 5.72 -12.42
C TYR A 284 2.03 5.39 -13.35
N GLY A 285 2.79 6.40 -13.76
CA GLY A 285 3.97 6.25 -14.60
C GLY A 285 5.06 5.43 -13.91
N VAL A 286 5.57 5.92 -12.77
CA VAL A 286 6.65 5.30 -12.02
C VAL A 286 6.32 3.88 -11.59
N TRP A 287 5.15 3.64 -11.01
CA TRP A 287 4.76 2.29 -10.56
C TRP A 287 4.51 1.33 -11.73
N SER A 288 4.03 1.81 -12.88
CA SER A 288 3.95 0.96 -14.08
C SER A 288 5.34 0.58 -14.59
N LEU A 289 6.29 1.51 -14.58
CA LEU A 289 7.66 1.24 -15.01
C LEU A 289 8.33 0.21 -14.10
N THR A 290 8.26 0.37 -12.77
CA THR A 290 8.88 -0.57 -11.82
C THR A 290 8.18 -1.92 -11.82
N GLU A 291 6.84 -1.96 -11.91
CA GLU A 291 6.10 -3.21 -12.07
C GLU A 291 6.53 -3.96 -13.34
N GLY A 292 6.71 -3.25 -14.47
CA GLY A 292 7.20 -3.86 -15.71
C GLY A 292 8.59 -4.51 -15.56
N THR A 293 9.49 -3.92 -14.78
CA THR A 293 10.81 -4.52 -14.48
C THR A 293 10.71 -5.74 -13.56
N CYS A 294 9.78 -5.72 -12.59
CA CYS A 294 9.47 -6.86 -11.72
C CYS A 294 8.82 -8.02 -12.49
N ILE A 295 7.95 -7.71 -13.44
CA ILE A 295 7.40 -8.68 -14.40
C ILE A 295 8.55 -9.27 -15.22
N LEU A 296 9.45 -8.42 -15.72
CA LEU A 296 10.54 -8.86 -16.57
C LEU A 296 11.50 -9.80 -15.84
N SER A 297 11.83 -9.53 -14.58
CA SER A 297 12.67 -10.39 -13.72
C SER A 297 11.99 -11.72 -13.37
N GLY A 298 10.66 -11.81 -13.52
CA GLY A 298 9.85 -12.99 -13.23
C GLY A 298 9.11 -12.92 -11.89
N LEU A 299 9.47 -11.99 -11.00
CA LEU A 299 8.87 -11.88 -9.67
C LEU A 299 7.41 -11.41 -9.72
N GLY A 300 6.99 -10.73 -10.80
CA GLY A 300 5.59 -10.35 -11.02
C GLY A 300 4.63 -11.51 -11.38
N TYR A 301 5.14 -12.74 -11.53
CA TYR A 301 4.32 -13.90 -11.92
C TYR A 301 3.32 -14.29 -10.83
N ASN A 302 2.07 -14.49 -11.22
CA ASN A 302 0.99 -14.86 -10.31
C ASN A 302 0.20 -16.09 -10.80
N GLY A 303 0.92 -17.11 -11.27
CA GLY A 303 0.28 -18.31 -11.82
C GLY A 303 -0.33 -18.07 -13.21
N PHE A 304 -1.21 -18.99 -13.59
CA PHE A 304 -1.90 -18.97 -14.87
C PHE A 304 -3.24 -19.71 -14.74
N ASP A 305 -4.19 -19.40 -15.61
CA ASP A 305 -5.43 -20.17 -15.70
C ASP A 305 -5.18 -21.51 -16.40
N PRO A 306 -5.41 -22.66 -15.73
CA PRO A 306 -5.19 -23.98 -16.32
C PRO A 306 -6.07 -24.26 -17.55
N ARG A 307 -7.21 -23.58 -17.71
CA ARG A 307 -8.12 -23.79 -18.85
C ARG A 307 -7.67 -23.00 -20.08
N SER A 308 -7.45 -21.69 -19.92
CA SER A 308 -7.07 -20.82 -21.04
C SER A 308 -5.56 -20.77 -21.30
N GLY A 309 -4.71 -21.16 -20.33
CA GLY A 309 -3.26 -20.97 -20.38
C GLY A 309 -2.82 -19.51 -20.17
N LYS A 310 -3.75 -18.62 -19.80
CA LYS A 310 -3.46 -17.20 -19.61
C LYS A 310 -2.60 -17.00 -18.36
N VAL A 311 -1.41 -16.45 -18.55
CA VAL A 311 -0.49 -16.11 -17.46
C VAL A 311 -0.88 -14.80 -16.79
N PHE A 312 -0.87 -14.77 -15.46
CA PHE A 312 -1.12 -13.58 -14.66
C PHE A 312 0.21 -12.94 -14.23
N TRP A 313 0.32 -11.63 -14.42
CA TRP A 313 1.52 -10.82 -14.14
C TRP A 313 1.22 -9.68 -13.16
N ASN A 314 0.34 -9.93 -12.19
CA ASN A 314 -0.21 -8.93 -11.29
C ASN A 314 0.18 -9.16 -9.81
N ARG A 315 1.14 -10.05 -9.52
CA ARG A 315 1.57 -10.32 -8.12
C ARG A 315 2.02 -9.06 -7.41
N LEU A 316 2.74 -8.20 -8.14
CA LEU A 316 3.34 -6.98 -7.65
C LEU A 316 2.67 -5.72 -8.22
N GLU A 317 1.44 -5.82 -8.71
CA GLU A 317 0.71 -4.67 -9.22
C GLU A 317 0.46 -3.66 -8.09
N ASN A 318 1.07 -2.49 -8.16
CA ASN A 318 0.93 -1.47 -7.11
C ASN A 318 -0.25 -0.53 -7.34
N VAL A 319 -0.71 -0.40 -8.59
CA VAL A 319 -1.79 0.52 -8.95
C VAL A 319 -2.58 -0.01 -10.14
N ASP A 320 -3.89 0.21 -10.09
CA ASP A 320 -4.78 0.03 -11.23
C ASP A 320 -5.46 1.37 -11.56
N PRO A 321 -4.90 2.16 -12.48
CA PRO A 321 -5.44 3.48 -12.82
C PRO A 321 -6.88 3.44 -13.31
N TRP A 322 -7.28 2.38 -14.04
CA TRP A 322 -8.63 2.31 -14.59
C TRP A 322 -9.66 2.05 -13.49
N SER A 323 -9.41 1.06 -12.64
CA SER A 323 -10.30 0.75 -11.51
C SER A 323 -10.36 1.91 -10.51
N LEU A 324 -9.27 2.68 -10.37
CA LEU A 324 -9.22 3.87 -9.54
C LEU A 324 -10.07 5.01 -10.12
N GLU A 325 -9.83 5.43 -11.36
CA GLU A 325 -10.52 6.60 -11.94
C GLU A 325 -12.01 6.32 -12.25
N THR A 326 -12.42 5.05 -12.28
CA THR A 326 -13.83 4.62 -12.44
C THR A 326 -14.48 4.16 -11.12
N ALA A 327 -13.80 4.30 -9.98
CA ALA A 327 -14.31 3.85 -8.70
C ALA A 327 -15.59 4.59 -8.28
N GLN A 328 -16.58 3.83 -7.80
CA GLN A 328 -17.87 4.34 -7.34
C GLN A 328 -17.97 4.47 -5.81
N ASN A 329 -16.88 4.20 -5.10
CA ASN A 329 -16.80 4.35 -3.65
C ASN A 329 -15.33 4.39 -3.22
N SER A 330 -15.08 4.89 -2.01
CA SER A 330 -13.73 5.02 -1.45
C SER A 330 -13.00 3.69 -1.28
N HIS A 331 -13.71 2.58 -1.02
CA HIS A 331 -13.08 1.26 -0.91
C HIS A 331 -12.49 0.79 -2.25
N GLY A 332 -13.24 0.91 -3.35
CA GLY A 332 -12.74 0.61 -4.69
C GLY A 332 -11.60 1.54 -5.14
N PHE A 333 -11.70 2.83 -4.80
CA PHE A 333 -10.67 3.82 -5.11
C PHE A 333 -9.36 3.52 -4.37
N LEU A 334 -9.42 3.40 -3.04
CA LEU A 334 -8.24 3.16 -2.20
C LEU A 334 -7.66 1.76 -2.40
N GLY A 335 -8.50 0.75 -2.68
CA GLY A 335 -8.06 -0.60 -3.04
C GLY A 335 -7.37 -0.70 -4.40
N SER A 336 -7.47 0.34 -5.23
CA SER A 336 -6.79 0.43 -6.53
C SER A 336 -5.54 1.32 -6.51
N TRP A 337 -5.32 2.06 -5.42
CA TRP A 337 -4.18 2.95 -5.21
C TRP A 337 -3.19 2.33 -4.22
N ASN A 338 -1.90 2.28 -4.58
CA ASN A 338 -0.85 1.81 -3.68
C ASN A 338 -1.20 0.47 -2.98
N LYS A 339 -1.53 -0.54 -3.79
CA LYS A 339 -2.10 -1.82 -3.35
C LYS A 339 -1.22 -2.53 -2.32
N ASN A 340 0.10 -2.49 -2.49
CA ASN A 340 1.02 -3.15 -1.57
C ASN A 340 1.10 -2.45 -0.21
N THR A 341 0.99 -1.12 -0.16
CA THR A 341 0.86 -0.40 1.12
C THR A 341 -0.46 -0.72 1.81
N ASN A 342 -1.57 -0.80 1.06
CA ASN A 342 -2.86 -1.25 1.64
C ASN A 342 -2.78 -2.68 2.18
N HIS A 343 -2.14 -3.59 1.45
CA HIS A 343 -1.87 -4.96 1.91
C HIS A 343 -1.06 -4.96 3.20
N TRP A 344 0.01 -4.17 3.26
CA TRP A 344 0.85 -4.04 4.45
C TRP A 344 0.07 -3.52 5.67
N LEU A 345 -0.66 -2.41 5.49
CA LEU A 345 -1.49 -1.80 6.53
C LEU A 345 -2.58 -2.76 7.03
N LYS A 346 -3.23 -3.53 6.13
CA LYS A 346 -4.23 -4.53 6.50
C LYS A 346 -3.61 -5.66 7.33
N ASN A 347 -2.56 -6.31 6.81
CA ASN A 347 -2.08 -7.57 7.35
C ASN A 347 -1.08 -7.44 8.51
N TYR A 348 -0.36 -6.32 8.60
CA TYR A 348 0.70 -6.12 9.59
C TYR A 348 0.44 -4.99 10.58
N VAL A 349 -0.63 -4.22 10.39
CA VAL A 349 -1.08 -3.20 11.35
C VAL A 349 -2.50 -3.50 11.79
N TYR A 350 -3.49 -3.31 10.93
CA TYR A 350 -4.93 -3.40 11.25
C TYR A 350 -5.33 -4.71 11.91
N LEU A 351 -4.95 -5.85 11.31
CA LEU A 351 -5.26 -7.17 11.86
C LEU A 351 -4.38 -7.52 13.06
N ARG A 352 -3.17 -6.94 13.18
CA ARG A 352 -2.22 -7.25 14.26
C ARG A 352 -2.51 -6.51 15.55
N VAL A 353 -3.06 -5.30 15.48
CA VAL A 353 -3.54 -4.55 16.65
C VAL A 353 -4.91 -5.05 17.13
N THR A 354 -5.57 -5.92 16.37
CA THR A 354 -6.86 -6.49 16.75
C THR A 354 -6.65 -7.72 17.64
N PRO A 355 -7.22 -7.77 18.86
CA PRO A 355 -7.10 -8.94 19.72
C PRO A 355 -7.63 -10.22 19.05
N LYS A 356 -6.96 -11.35 19.29
CA LYS A 356 -7.38 -12.65 18.76
C LYS A 356 -8.85 -12.93 19.12
N GLY A 357 -9.64 -13.34 18.14
CA GLY A 357 -11.07 -13.66 18.30
C GLY A 357 -12.02 -12.45 18.29
N LYS A 358 -11.50 -11.21 18.26
CA LYS A 358 -12.33 -10.00 18.12
C LYS A 358 -12.37 -9.51 16.68
N LYS A 359 -13.42 -8.76 16.34
CA LYS A 359 -13.48 -8.01 15.09
C LYS A 359 -12.71 -6.69 15.26
N PRO A 360 -11.99 -6.24 14.23
CA PRO A 360 -11.37 -4.92 14.27
C PRO A 360 -12.44 -3.82 14.45
N GLY A 361 -12.18 -2.92 15.40
CA GLY A 361 -13.05 -1.78 15.71
C GLY A 361 -12.34 -0.45 15.49
N PHE A 362 -12.83 0.59 16.17
CA PHE A 362 -12.32 1.97 16.06
C PHE A 362 -10.80 2.07 16.29
N ARG A 363 -10.27 1.41 17.33
CA ARG A 363 -8.84 1.42 17.68
C ARG A 363 -7.96 0.92 16.54
N ALA A 364 -8.37 -0.16 15.89
CA ALA A 364 -7.61 -0.75 14.79
C ALA A 364 -7.56 0.20 13.59
N SER A 365 -8.69 0.82 13.25
CA SER A 365 -8.75 1.82 12.17
C SER A 365 -7.88 3.04 12.47
N MET A 366 -7.95 3.58 13.69
CA MET A 366 -7.12 4.71 14.08
C MET A 366 -5.63 4.39 14.07
N ALA A 367 -5.23 3.22 14.56
CA ALA A 367 -3.85 2.76 14.49
C ALA A 367 -3.36 2.66 13.03
N THR A 368 -4.20 2.14 12.13
CA THR A 368 -3.86 2.02 10.71
C THR A 368 -3.73 3.38 10.00
N PHE A 369 -4.69 4.29 10.17
CA PHE A 369 -4.60 5.63 9.57
C PHE A 369 -3.47 6.46 10.16
N GLY A 370 -3.27 6.38 11.48
CA GLY A 370 -2.16 7.03 12.17
C GLY A 370 -0.80 6.51 11.68
N THR A 371 -0.66 5.19 11.54
CA THR A 371 0.53 4.56 10.95
C THR A 371 0.75 5.03 9.52
N SER A 372 -0.30 5.06 8.71
CA SER A 372 -0.21 5.53 7.32
C SER A 372 0.24 6.99 7.25
N ALA A 373 -0.32 7.89 8.08
CA ALA A 373 0.10 9.29 8.12
C ALA A 373 1.58 9.42 8.53
N PHE A 374 1.96 8.76 9.62
CA PHE A 374 3.32 8.78 10.15
C PHE A 374 4.34 8.18 9.18
N TRP A 375 3.92 7.19 8.38
CA TRP A 375 4.76 6.59 7.35
C TRP A 375 5.09 7.59 6.22
N HIS A 376 4.17 8.51 5.90
CA HIS A 376 4.41 9.55 4.90
C HIS A 376 5.24 10.73 5.42
N GLY A 377 5.21 11.02 6.73
CA GLY A 377 6.03 12.05 7.36
C GLY A 377 5.24 12.95 8.31
N PHE A 378 5.80 14.13 8.63
CA PHE A 378 5.30 15.02 9.69
C PHE A 378 4.59 16.28 9.18
N TYR A 379 4.45 16.44 7.86
CA TYR A 379 3.68 17.55 7.29
C TYR A 379 2.20 17.44 7.71
N PRO A 380 1.58 18.53 8.21
CA PRO A 380 0.19 18.54 8.67
C PRO A 380 -0.81 18.02 7.63
N GLY A 381 -0.55 18.29 6.35
CA GLY A 381 -1.40 17.89 5.24
C GLY A 381 -1.63 16.37 5.16
N TYR A 382 -0.63 15.55 5.52
CA TYR A 382 -0.81 14.09 5.57
C TYR A 382 -1.90 13.71 6.57
N TYR A 383 -1.81 14.22 7.80
CA TYR A 383 -2.76 13.92 8.86
C TYR A 383 -4.17 14.41 8.51
N MET A 384 -4.30 15.61 7.94
CA MET A 384 -5.58 16.15 7.48
C MET A 384 -6.25 15.22 6.46
N THR A 385 -5.49 14.74 5.46
CA THR A 385 -6.01 13.80 4.45
C THR A 385 -6.41 12.46 5.05
N PHE A 386 -5.59 11.86 5.91
CA PHE A 386 -5.89 10.54 6.49
C PHE A 386 -7.06 10.57 7.47
N VAL A 387 -7.16 11.62 8.31
CA VAL A 387 -8.29 11.80 9.23
C VAL A 387 -9.59 11.94 8.45
N LEU A 388 -9.67 12.84 7.47
CA LEU A 388 -10.86 13.01 6.65
C LEU A 388 -11.20 11.72 5.85
N GLY A 389 -10.17 11.05 5.31
CA GLY A 389 -10.32 9.76 4.61
C GLY A 389 -10.94 8.65 5.47
N SER A 390 -10.69 8.65 6.78
CA SER A 390 -11.30 7.68 7.72
C SER A 390 -12.82 7.89 7.85
N PHE A 391 -13.26 9.14 7.94
CA PHE A 391 -14.68 9.51 7.99
C PHE A 391 -15.38 9.20 6.66
N ILE A 392 -14.73 9.50 5.53
CA ILE A 392 -15.28 9.21 4.20
C ILE A 392 -15.49 7.71 3.99
N GLN A 393 -14.57 6.85 4.44
CA GLN A 393 -14.76 5.39 4.36
C GLN A 393 -15.98 4.92 5.16
N THR A 394 -16.19 5.51 6.33
CA THR A 394 -17.36 5.24 7.19
C THR A 394 -18.66 5.66 6.50
N VAL A 395 -18.68 6.85 5.92
CA VAL A 395 -19.82 7.35 5.14
C VAL A 395 -20.08 6.45 3.93
N ALA A 396 -19.06 6.11 3.15
CA ALA A 396 -19.18 5.26 1.97
C ALA A 396 -19.74 3.87 2.32
N LYS A 397 -19.34 3.28 3.44
CA LYS A 397 -19.90 2.02 3.96
C LYS A 397 -21.39 2.16 4.25
N ASN A 398 -21.81 3.27 4.87
CA ASN A 398 -23.22 3.53 5.14
C ASN A 398 -24.05 3.69 3.86
N PHE A 399 -23.57 4.45 2.86
CA PHE A 399 -24.22 4.54 1.55
C PHE A 399 -24.32 3.16 0.87
N ARG A 400 -23.27 2.34 0.96
CA ARG A 400 -23.24 1.01 0.35
C ARG A 400 -24.23 0.05 1.00
N ARG A 401 -24.39 0.13 2.32
CA ARG A 401 -25.27 -0.75 3.10
C ARG A 401 -26.73 -0.31 3.08
N HIS A 402 -27.01 0.99 3.10
CA HIS A 402 -28.36 1.50 3.34
C HIS A 402 -28.98 2.21 2.13
N ILE A 403 -28.21 2.62 1.12
CA ILE A 403 -28.73 3.32 -0.06
C ILE A 403 -28.62 2.48 -1.33
N ARG A 404 -27.44 1.88 -1.59
CA ARG A 404 -27.23 1.04 -2.78
C ARG A 404 -28.28 -0.07 -2.98
N PRO A 405 -28.79 -0.77 -1.93
CA PRO A 405 -29.78 -1.82 -2.14
C PRO A 405 -31.10 -1.33 -2.76
N PHE A 406 -31.42 -0.03 -2.70
CA PHE A 406 -32.61 0.50 -3.38
C PHE A 406 -32.52 0.43 -4.91
N PHE A 407 -31.31 0.30 -5.44
CA PHE A 407 -31.01 0.20 -6.87
C PHE A 407 -30.71 -1.23 -7.32
N LEU A 408 -30.96 -2.20 -6.46
CA LEU A 408 -30.91 -3.63 -6.77
C LEU A 408 -32.31 -4.24 -6.62
N THR A 409 -32.48 -5.42 -7.18
CA THR A 409 -33.65 -6.27 -6.92
C THR A 409 -33.74 -6.58 -5.41
N PRO A 410 -34.93 -6.92 -4.88
CA PRO A 410 -35.13 -7.18 -3.46
C PRO A 410 -34.22 -8.27 -2.88
N ASP A 411 -33.87 -9.28 -3.66
CA ASP A 411 -32.90 -10.33 -3.35
C ASP A 411 -31.42 -9.86 -3.47
N GLY A 412 -31.20 -8.64 -3.96
CA GLY A 412 -29.88 -8.02 -4.09
C GLY A 412 -29.04 -8.52 -5.27
N THR A 413 -29.58 -9.41 -6.11
CA THR A 413 -28.78 -10.13 -7.12
C THR A 413 -28.61 -9.37 -8.43
N LYS A 414 -29.62 -8.59 -8.84
CA LYS A 414 -29.63 -7.90 -10.14
C LYS A 414 -29.81 -6.38 -9.98
N PRO A 415 -29.24 -5.58 -10.90
CA PRO A 415 -29.47 -4.13 -10.92
C PRO A 415 -30.90 -3.79 -11.35
N THR A 416 -31.47 -2.71 -10.81
CA THR A 416 -32.70 -2.12 -11.35
C THR A 416 -32.40 -1.16 -12.50
N ALA A 417 -33.43 -0.71 -13.24
CA ALA A 417 -33.27 0.29 -14.30
C ALA A 417 -32.59 1.59 -13.83
N ASN A 418 -32.78 1.96 -12.56
CA ASN A 418 -32.21 3.17 -11.97
C ASN A 418 -30.76 3.01 -11.50
N LYS A 419 -30.21 1.79 -11.51
CA LYS A 419 -28.85 1.51 -11.04
C LYS A 419 -27.79 2.32 -11.79
N ARG A 420 -27.98 2.54 -13.10
CA ARG A 420 -27.05 3.34 -13.91
C ARG A 420 -26.87 4.77 -13.40
N TYR A 421 -27.96 5.40 -12.93
CA TYR A 421 -27.91 6.76 -12.41
C TYR A 421 -27.22 6.80 -11.04
N TYR A 422 -27.50 5.81 -10.19
CA TYR A 422 -26.78 5.63 -8.93
C TYR A 422 -25.28 5.44 -9.16
N ASP A 423 -24.89 4.68 -10.18
CA ASP A 423 -23.50 4.40 -10.49
C ASP A 423 -22.76 5.65 -10.99
N ILE A 424 -23.37 6.42 -11.88
CA ILE A 424 -22.82 7.71 -12.33
C ILE A 424 -22.70 8.70 -11.17
N ALA A 425 -23.75 8.83 -10.35
CA ALA A 425 -23.73 9.72 -9.20
C ALA A 425 -22.69 9.30 -8.15
N SER A 426 -22.56 8.01 -7.87
CA SER A 426 -21.60 7.48 -6.91
C SER A 426 -20.15 7.62 -7.41
N TRP A 427 -19.92 7.42 -8.71
CA TRP A 427 -18.63 7.70 -9.35
C TRP A 427 -18.27 9.19 -9.21
N LEU A 428 -19.15 10.09 -9.62
CA LEU A 428 -18.90 11.53 -9.56
C LEU A 428 -18.65 11.98 -8.11
N ALA A 429 -19.49 11.56 -7.16
CA ALA A 429 -19.31 11.87 -5.76
C ALA A 429 -17.97 11.34 -5.22
N THR A 430 -17.59 10.10 -5.55
CA THR A 430 -16.32 9.51 -5.11
C THR A 430 -15.12 10.29 -5.64
N GLN A 431 -15.11 10.57 -6.95
CA GLN A 431 -14.02 11.27 -7.61
C GLN A 431 -13.83 12.69 -7.06
N LEU A 432 -14.92 13.44 -6.88
CA LEU A 432 -14.88 14.80 -6.34
C LEU A 432 -14.46 14.82 -4.86
N THR A 433 -15.10 13.99 -4.03
CA THR A 433 -14.78 13.93 -2.59
C THR A 433 -13.34 13.52 -2.34
N LEU A 434 -12.82 12.50 -3.04
CA LEU A 434 -11.43 12.05 -2.82
C LEU A 434 -10.41 13.02 -3.42
N SER A 435 -10.74 13.70 -4.52
CA SER A 435 -9.87 14.76 -5.05
C SER A 435 -9.81 15.96 -4.10
N PHE A 436 -10.90 16.34 -3.45
CA PHE A 436 -10.87 17.34 -2.37
C PHE A 436 -10.04 16.85 -1.17
N THR A 437 -10.20 15.59 -0.78
CA THR A 437 -9.58 15.01 0.43
C THR A 437 -8.06 14.91 0.31
N VAL A 438 -7.54 14.66 -0.89
CA VAL A 438 -6.10 14.52 -1.11
C VAL A 438 -5.37 15.86 -1.24
N MET A 439 -6.08 16.99 -1.36
CA MET A 439 -5.42 18.30 -1.52
C MET A 439 -4.41 18.60 -0.39
N PRO A 440 -4.71 18.41 0.91
CA PRO A 440 -3.72 18.63 1.96
C PRO A 440 -2.46 17.76 1.81
N PHE A 441 -2.61 16.51 1.37
CA PHE A 441 -1.48 15.63 1.06
C PHE A 441 -0.58 16.20 -0.06
N ILE A 442 -1.15 16.95 -1.00
CA ILE A 442 -0.40 17.59 -2.10
C ILE A 442 0.28 18.86 -1.60
N PHE A 443 -0.44 19.71 -0.85
CA PHE A 443 0.04 21.03 -0.41
C PHE A 443 0.93 21.00 0.84
N LEU A 444 0.91 19.90 1.60
CA LEU A 444 1.73 19.57 2.77
C LEU A 444 1.54 20.51 3.98
N SER A 445 1.68 21.82 3.80
CA SER A 445 1.54 22.83 4.86
C SER A 445 0.10 22.96 5.32
N PHE A 446 -0.10 23.27 6.61
CA PHE A 446 -1.43 23.52 7.16
C PHE A 446 -2.11 24.72 6.49
N ALA A 447 -1.39 25.84 6.33
CA ALA A 447 -1.92 27.06 5.73
C ALA A 447 -2.35 26.84 4.27
N GLY A 448 -1.50 26.23 3.44
CA GLY A 448 -1.82 25.91 2.05
C GLY A 448 -3.01 24.95 1.94
N SER A 449 -3.05 23.94 2.81
CA SER A 449 -4.15 22.96 2.90
C SER A 449 -5.48 23.61 3.26
N MET A 450 -5.48 24.56 4.20
CA MET A 450 -6.69 25.29 4.57
C MET A 450 -7.13 26.25 3.46
N ALA A 451 -6.18 26.95 2.82
CA ALA A 451 -6.48 27.86 1.71
C ALA A 451 -7.16 27.15 0.54
N VAL A 452 -6.66 25.97 0.11
CA VAL A 452 -7.28 25.20 -0.97
C VAL A 452 -8.68 24.70 -0.58
N TRP A 453 -8.90 24.23 0.65
CA TRP A 453 -10.23 23.82 1.08
C TRP A 453 -11.21 25.00 1.20
N GLN A 454 -10.75 26.14 1.70
CA GLN A 454 -11.54 27.38 1.77
C GLN A 454 -11.94 27.87 0.38
N SER A 455 -11.06 27.73 -0.60
CA SER A 455 -11.30 28.16 -1.99
C SER A 455 -12.51 27.47 -2.65
N VAL A 456 -12.98 26.35 -2.07
CA VAL A 456 -14.19 25.63 -2.49
C VAL A 456 -15.15 25.41 -1.32
N TYR A 457 -15.14 26.34 -0.36
CA TYR A 457 -16.09 26.42 0.76
C TYR A 457 -16.21 25.12 1.56
N TYR A 458 -15.11 24.37 1.70
CA TYR A 458 -15.05 23.14 2.50
C TYR A 458 -16.09 22.07 2.11
N TYR A 459 -16.56 22.05 0.85
CA TYR A 459 -17.69 21.20 0.45
C TYR A 459 -17.51 19.72 0.80
N GLY A 460 -16.28 19.18 0.68
CA GLY A 460 -16.00 17.77 1.00
C GLY A 460 -16.13 17.46 2.49
N ILE A 461 -15.76 18.40 3.36
CA ILE A 461 -15.95 18.27 4.81
C ILE A 461 -17.43 18.36 5.14
N LEU A 462 -18.12 19.39 4.62
CA LEU A 462 -19.54 19.62 4.89
C LEU A 462 -20.39 18.43 4.44
N THR A 463 -20.18 17.93 3.22
CA THR A 463 -20.92 16.76 2.70
C THR A 463 -20.64 15.48 3.50
N THR A 464 -19.40 15.27 3.95
CA THR A 464 -19.04 14.14 4.82
C THR A 464 -19.71 14.25 6.18
N LEU A 465 -19.64 15.40 6.84
CA LEU A 465 -20.26 15.65 8.15
C LEU A 465 -21.78 15.53 8.08
N SER A 466 -22.43 16.16 7.10
CA SER A 466 -23.88 16.03 6.91
C SER A 466 -24.30 14.57 6.70
N SER A 467 -23.50 13.79 5.95
CA SER A 467 -23.77 12.37 5.76
C SER A 467 -23.60 11.56 7.05
N LEU A 468 -22.56 11.85 7.85
CA LEU A 468 -22.37 11.21 9.16
C LEU A 468 -23.55 11.51 10.08
N VAL A 469 -23.93 12.78 10.23
CA VAL A 469 -25.06 13.19 11.06
C VAL A 469 -26.34 12.48 10.60
N PHE A 470 -26.59 12.45 9.29
CA PHE A 470 -27.74 11.75 8.74
C PHE A 470 -27.78 10.26 9.11
N PHE A 471 -26.67 9.53 8.93
CA PHE A 471 -26.61 8.10 9.25
C PHE A 471 -26.52 7.78 10.75
N SER A 472 -26.12 8.73 11.58
CA SER A 472 -26.19 8.61 13.04
C SER A 472 -27.57 8.99 13.61
N SER A 473 -28.40 9.67 12.83
CA SER A 473 -29.75 10.05 13.24
C SER A 473 -30.77 8.90 13.12
N PRO A 474 -31.96 9.02 13.74
CA PRO A 474 -33.07 8.09 13.54
C PRO A 474 -33.49 7.90 12.07
N ALA A 475 -33.11 8.81 11.16
CA ALA A 475 -33.39 8.69 9.73
C ALA A 475 -32.83 7.38 9.15
N LYS A 476 -31.68 6.88 9.63
CA LYS A 476 -31.14 5.56 9.23
C LYS A 476 -32.14 4.42 9.44
N LYS A 477 -32.92 4.46 10.53
CA LYS A 477 -33.94 3.44 10.83
C LYS A 477 -35.06 3.43 9.79
N ILE A 478 -35.38 4.58 9.18
CA ILE A 478 -36.39 4.68 8.12
C ILE A 478 -35.94 3.90 6.88
N PHE A 479 -34.68 4.04 6.46
CA PHE A 479 -34.13 3.28 5.33
C PHE A 479 -34.10 1.78 5.61
N ILE A 480 -33.69 1.37 6.82
CA ILE A 480 -33.70 -0.04 7.22
C ILE A 480 -35.11 -0.62 7.14
N LYS A 481 -36.12 0.06 7.68
CA LYS A 481 -37.53 -0.37 7.61
C LYS A 481 -38.01 -0.49 6.16
N LYS A 482 -37.71 0.49 5.30
CA LYS A 482 -38.07 0.45 3.88
C LYS A 482 -37.38 -0.69 3.12
N LEU A 483 -36.13 -0.99 3.46
CA LEU A 483 -35.42 -2.13 2.87
C LEU A 483 -36.03 -3.46 3.31
N GLN A 484 -36.38 -3.59 4.59
CA GLN A 484 -37.05 -4.79 5.10
C GLN A 484 -38.40 -5.00 4.43
N ALA A 485 -39.22 -3.95 4.28
CA ALA A 485 -40.50 -4.03 3.57
C ALA A 485 -40.33 -4.53 2.13
N ARG A 486 -39.37 -3.98 1.38
CA ARG A 486 -39.06 -4.43 0.01
C ARG A 486 -38.74 -5.92 -0.10
N VAL A 487 -38.00 -6.45 0.87
CA VAL A 487 -37.65 -7.88 0.89
C VAL A 487 -38.89 -8.72 1.22
N SER A 488 -39.68 -8.30 2.22
CA SER A 488 -40.89 -8.99 2.64
C SER A 488 -41.99 -9.00 1.58
N ASP A 489 -42.16 -7.92 0.81
CA ASP A 489 -43.20 -7.81 -0.24
C ASP A 489 -42.92 -8.72 -1.45
N THR A 490 -41.67 -9.15 -1.62
CA THR A 490 -41.23 -9.98 -2.77
C THR A 490 -41.04 -11.45 -2.40
N ALA A 491 -40.67 -11.71 -1.14
CA ALA A 491 -40.54 -13.05 -0.60
C ALA A 491 -41.81 -13.43 0.16
N GLY A 492 -42.79 -13.98 -0.56
CA GLY A 492 -43.82 -14.80 0.08
C GLY A 492 -43.15 -15.84 0.98
N ALA A 493 -43.24 -15.63 2.30
CA ALA A 493 -42.83 -16.52 3.37
C ALA A 493 -41.48 -17.27 3.19
N LYS A 494 -40.35 -16.65 3.53
CA LYS A 494 -39.20 -17.31 4.20
C LYS A 494 -38.17 -16.30 4.75
N LYS A 495 -37.62 -16.65 5.93
CA LYS A 495 -36.83 -15.85 6.90
C LYS A 495 -35.74 -14.93 6.32
N PRO A 496 -35.37 -13.85 7.05
CA PRO A 496 -34.45 -12.83 6.57
C PRO A 496 -33.03 -13.38 6.39
N VAL A 497 -32.56 -13.42 5.15
CA VAL A 497 -31.14 -13.59 4.84
C VAL A 497 -30.44 -12.29 5.20
N SER A 498 -29.43 -12.39 6.08
CA SER A 498 -28.52 -11.30 6.38
C SER A 498 -27.95 -10.74 5.07
N VAL A 499 -28.25 -9.48 4.79
CA VAL A 499 -27.74 -8.73 3.62
C VAL A 499 -26.22 -8.60 3.76
N SER A 500 -25.51 -9.63 3.33
CA SER A 500 -24.09 -9.54 3.00
C SER A 500 -24.01 -8.89 1.62
N ALA A 501 -23.16 -7.87 1.51
CA ALA A 501 -23.05 -7.07 0.30
C ALA A 501 -22.68 -7.98 -0.90
N PRO A 502 -23.32 -7.82 -2.08
CA PRO A 502 -22.84 -8.47 -3.28
C PRO A 502 -21.46 -7.93 -3.63
N SER A 503 -20.48 -8.83 -3.70
CA SER A 503 -19.17 -8.61 -4.30
C SER A 503 -19.33 -8.01 -5.69
N GLY A 504 -18.53 -6.99 -6.02
CA GLY A 504 -18.42 -6.48 -7.38
C GLY A 504 -17.88 -7.56 -8.34
N PRO A 505 -17.93 -7.35 -9.66
CA PRO A 505 -17.39 -8.30 -10.61
C PRO A 505 -15.90 -8.50 -10.33
N THR A 506 -15.56 -9.71 -9.88
CA THR A 506 -14.21 -10.20 -9.70
C THR A 506 -13.61 -10.48 -11.06
N THR A 507 -12.45 -9.87 -11.32
CA THR A 507 -11.56 -10.28 -12.40
C THR A 507 -11.21 -11.76 -12.18
N PRO A 508 -11.41 -12.66 -13.16
CA PRO A 508 -11.06 -14.06 -12.98
C PRO A 508 -9.52 -14.18 -12.93
N GLY A 509 -9.01 -14.59 -11.77
CA GLY A 509 -7.57 -14.75 -11.52
C GLY A 509 -7.09 -14.54 -10.08
N ALA A 510 -7.98 -14.24 -9.12
CA ALA A 510 -7.64 -14.18 -7.70
C ALA A 510 -8.46 -15.24 -6.93
N ASP A 511 -7.90 -16.45 -6.81
CA ASP A 511 -8.41 -17.45 -5.88
C ASP A 511 -8.06 -17.06 -4.44
N GLY A 512 -9.04 -17.21 -3.55
CA GLY A 512 -8.90 -17.07 -2.10
C GLY A 512 -9.98 -16.19 -1.50
N HIS A 513 -11.04 -16.81 -0.99
CA HIS A 513 -12.10 -16.18 -0.21
C HIS A 513 -11.57 -15.45 1.04
N ASP A 514 -11.11 -14.21 0.87
CA ASP A 514 -11.00 -13.25 1.96
C ASP A 514 -12.31 -12.46 2.05
N ARG A 515 -13.01 -12.60 3.18
CA ARG A 515 -14.01 -11.61 3.56
C ARG A 515 -13.28 -10.28 3.67
N ASP A 516 -13.42 -9.40 2.69
CA ASP A 516 -12.76 -8.09 2.67
C ASP A 516 -13.21 -7.26 3.87
N GLN A 517 -12.44 -7.33 4.95
CA GLN A 517 -12.57 -6.45 6.09
C GLN A 517 -12.08 -5.08 5.63
N THR A 518 -13.04 -4.17 5.44
CA THR A 518 -12.80 -2.83 4.94
C THR A 518 -12.17 -1.96 6.02
N LEU A 519 -11.08 -1.27 5.70
CA LEU A 519 -10.56 -0.17 6.50
C LEU A 519 -11.66 0.91 6.65
N GLY A 520 -11.90 1.42 7.86
CA GLY A 520 -12.94 2.40 8.13
C GLY A 520 -13.38 2.42 9.58
N LEU A 521 -14.04 3.50 10.03
CA LEU A 521 -14.57 3.53 11.40
C LEU A 521 -15.74 2.54 11.51
N PRO A 522 -15.96 1.98 12.72
CA PRO A 522 -17.10 1.11 12.98
C PRO A 522 -18.44 1.82 12.77
N ASP A 523 -19.52 1.02 12.70
CA ASP A 523 -20.87 1.50 12.38
C ASP A 523 -21.45 2.48 13.42
N ASP A 524 -20.94 2.43 14.65
CA ASP A 524 -21.24 3.36 15.75
C ASP A 524 -19.92 3.74 16.47
N PRO A 525 -19.23 4.81 16.01
CA PRO A 525 -17.95 5.21 16.56
C PRO A 525 -18.01 5.60 18.04
N ALA A 526 -19.15 6.12 18.52
CA ALA A 526 -19.30 6.53 19.91
C ALA A 526 -19.41 5.31 20.82
N LYS A 527 -20.26 4.34 20.46
CA LYS A 527 -20.38 3.08 21.20
C LYS A 527 -19.07 2.28 21.19
N ASP A 528 -18.38 2.21 20.06
CA ASP A 528 -17.11 1.50 19.96
C ASP A 528 -15.96 2.25 20.68
N LEU A 529 -16.03 3.58 20.78
CA LEU A 529 -15.12 4.36 21.62
C LEU A 529 -15.39 4.06 23.10
N ASP A 530 -16.66 4.01 23.51
CA ASP A 530 -17.03 3.64 24.88
C ASP A 530 -16.61 2.20 25.21
N GLU A 531 -16.82 1.25 24.29
CA GLU A 531 -16.34 -0.13 24.40
C GLU A 531 -14.81 -0.20 24.46
N ALA A 532 -14.10 0.62 23.68
CA ALA A 532 -12.65 0.73 23.72
C ALA A 532 -12.16 1.32 25.06
N VAL A 533 -12.84 2.32 25.60
CA VAL A 533 -12.54 2.91 26.92
C VAL A 533 -12.81 1.89 28.03
N GLN A 534 -13.92 1.15 27.94
CA GLN A 534 -14.26 0.06 28.87
C GLN A 534 -13.23 -1.06 28.79
N GLU A 535 -12.75 -1.42 27.59
CA GLU A 535 -11.69 -2.40 27.39
C GLU A 535 -10.37 -1.94 28.00
N ILE A 536 -9.97 -0.68 27.78
CA ILE A 536 -8.75 -0.11 28.38
C ILE A 536 -8.86 -0.10 29.90
N LYS A 537 -10.00 0.30 30.46
CA LYS A 537 -10.26 0.22 31.90
C LYS A 537 -10.16 -1.23 32.39
N GLY A 538 -10.77 -2.18 31.68
CA GLY A 538 -10.71 -3.61 32.00
C GLY A 538 -9.29 -4.19 31.92
N GLU A 539 -8.48 -3.76 30.95
CA GLU A 539 -7.06 -4.15 30.85
C GLU A 539 -6.22 -3.53 31.97
N ILE A 540 -6.46 -2.26 32.31
CA ILE A 540 -5.80 -1.58 33.45
C ILE A 540 -6.18 -2.28 34.75
N ASP A 541 -7.46 -2.59 34.95
CA ASP A 541 -7.95 -3.29 36.13
C ASP A 541 -7.42 -4.73 36.19
N ALA A 542 -7.33 -5.43 35.05
CA ALA A 542 -6.73 -6.76 34.98
C ALA A 542 -5.22 -6.72 35.25
N ARG A 543 -4.51 -5.67 34.83
CA ARG A 543 -3.08 -5.45 35.13
C ARG A 543 -2.87 -5.12 36.60
N ASN A 544 -3.73 -4.28 37.17
CA ASN A 544 -3.74 -3.94 38.60
C ASN A 544 -4.06 -5.17 39.46
N ARG A 545 -4.99 -6.03 39.04
CA ARG A 545 -5.32 -7.30 39.71
C ARG A 545 -4.20 -8.35 39.62
N ARG A 546 -3.32 -8.26 38.61
CA ARG A 546 -2.19 -9.19 38.42
C ARG A 546 -0.91 -8.75 39.14
N GLY A 547 -0.88 -7.60 39.83
CA GLY A 547 0.30 -7.12 40.57
C GLY A 547 1.56 -6.95 39.72
N SER A 548 1.42 -6.83 38.39
CA SER A 548 2.54 -6.89 37.45
C SER A 548 3.19 -5.52 37.30
N THR A 549 4.09 -5.16 38.21
CA THR A 549 5.22 -4.29 37.86
C THR A 549 6.12 -5.10 36.94
N ALA A 550 6.02 -4.90 35.62
CA ALA A 550 7.00 -5.45 34.70
C ALA A 550 8.34 -4.76 34.98
N THR A 551 9.17 -5.37 35.81
CA THR A 551 10.59 -5.04 35.88
C THR A 551 11.27 -5.71 34.71
N MET A 552 12.00 -4.93 33.92
CA MET A 552 12.94 -5.44 32.92
C MET A 552 13.78 -6.57 33.53
N PRO A 553 14.06 -7.67 32.80
CA PRO A 553 14.98 -8.69 33.28
C PRO A 553 16.29 -8.03 33.67
N SER A 554 16.83 -8.38 34.83
CA SER A 554 18.10 -7.83 35.27
C SER A 554 19.20 -8.22 34.27
N GLY A 555 20.28 -7.43 34.19
CA GLY A 555 21.41 -7.75 33.32
C GLY A 555 21.99 -9.16 33.56
N ALA A 556 21.81 -9.69 34.79
CA ALA A 556 22.21 -11.05 35.15
C ALA A 556 21.31 -12.13 34.53
N GLU A 557 19.99 -11.91 34.48
CA GLU A 557 19.03 -12.84 33.85
C GLU A 557 19.20 -12.86 32.33
N LEU A 558 19.49 -11.69 31.74
CA LEU A 558 19.81 -11.57 30.32
C LEU A 558 21.13 -12.26 29.99
N LYS A 559 22.15 -12.13 30.83
CA LYS A 559 23.42 -12.83 30.68
C LYS A 559 23.26 -14.34 30.79
N ALA A 560 22.53 -14.84 31.79
CA ALA A 560 22.29 -16.27 31.98
C ALA A 560 21.55 -16.91 30.79
N ALA A 561 20.51 -16.25 30.27
CA ALA A 561 19.77 -16.71 29.09
C ALA A 561 20.64 -16.74 27.82
N VAL A 562 21.61 -15.82 27.71
CA VAL A 562 22.57 -15.78 26.61
C VAL A 562 23.63 -16.88 26.77
N GLU A 563 24.14 -17.13 27.97
CA GLU A 563 25.10 -18.21 28.25
C GLU A 563 24.51 -19.60 28.00
N GLU A 564 23.25 -19.81 28.39
CA GLU A 564 22.51 -21.05 28.14
C GLU A 564 22.36 -21.32 26.63
N LYS A 565 22.11 -20.28 25.85
CA LYS A 565 21.89 -20.38 24.40
C LYS A 565 23.19 -20.54 23.61
N ILE A 566 24.31 -20.03 24.14
CA ILE A 566 25.64 -20.12 23.51
C ILE A 566 26.40 -21.38 24.00
N GLY A 567 25.94 -22.04 25.07
CA GLY A 567 26.59 -23.21 25.65
C GLY A 567 27.96 -22.91 26.26
N LYS A 568 28.24 -21.63 26.57
CA LYS A 568 29.50 -21.16 27.13
C LYS A 568 29.26 -19.91 28.00
N LYS A 569 29.94 -19.84 29.15
CA LYS A 569 29.87 -18.67 30.05
C LYS A 569 30.52 -17.43 29.41
N LEU A 570 29.88 -16.27 29.60
CA LEU A 570 30.27 -14.96 29.06
C LEU A 570 31.06 -14.13 30.08
#